data_AF-A0A211ZMX2-F1
#
_entry.id   AF-A0A211ZMX2-F1
#
_cell.length_a   1.000
_cell.length_b   1.000
_cell.length_c   1.000
_cell.angle_alpha   90.00
_cell.angle_beta   90.00
_cell.angle_gamma   90.00
#
_symmetry.space_group_name_H-M   'P 1'
#
loop_
_entity.id
_entity.type
_entity.pdbx_description
1 polymer ?
#
loop_
_entity_poly.entity_id
_entity_poly.type
_entity_poly.pdbx_seq_one_letter_code
_entity_poly.pdbx_strand_id
1 'polypeptide(L)' 'MQPAATQPSDVIEVDRDVETVGCDGGGGPLGHPMVYYPIGHEHEVVCNYCGRRFVRKANRHGH' A
#
# COMPACT_ATOMS: atom_id res chain seq x y z
N MET A 1 -28.19 -12.17 3.30
CA MET A 1 -27.72 -10.80 3.05
C MET A 1 -26.19 -10.79 3.18
N GLN A 2 -25.47 -10.82 2.05
CA GLN A 2 -24.01 -10.69 2.01
C GLN A 2 -23.70 -9.34 1.35
N PRO A 3 -23.05 -8.41 2.05
CA PRO A 3 -22.20 -7.47 1.33
C PRO A 3 -20.95 -7.13 2.15
N ALA A 4 -19.81 -7.69 1.76
CA ALA A 4 -18.49 -7.10 2.00
C ALA A 4 -17.44 -7.95 1.26
N ALA A 5 -17.53 -7.99 -0.07
CA ALA A 5 -16.38 -8.41 -0.85
C ALA A 5 -15.30 -7.31 -0.70
N THR A 6 -14.47 -7.44 0.34
CA THR A 6 -13.15 -6.80 0.42
C THR A 6 -12.36 -7.34 -0.78
N GLN A 7 -12.48 -6.67 -1.93
CA GLN A 7 -11.72 -7.01 -3.12
C GLN A 7 -10.28 -6.52 -2.90
N PRO A 8 -9.28 -7.41 -2.85
CA PRO A 8 -7.90 -7.09 -2.46
C PRO A 8 -7.07 -6.43 -3.57
N SER A 9 -7.71 -5.89 -4.62
CA SER A 9 -7.02 -5.47 -5.85
C SER A 9 -6.12 -4.24 -5.71
N ASP A 10 -6.08 -3.61 -4.53
CA ASP A 10 -5.32 -2.38 -4.30
C ASP A 10 -4.30 -2.48 -3.14
N VAL A 11 -3.95 -3.72 -2.75
CA VAL A 11 -2.89 -4.00 -1.77
C VAL A 11 -1.55 -4.21 -2.49
N ILE A 12 -0.54 -3.41 -2.14
CA ILE A 12 0.81 -3.45 -2.70
C ILE A 12 1.78 -3.88 -1.61
N GLU A 13 2.44 -5.02 -1.79
CA GLU A 13 3.47 -5.49 -0.87
C GLU A 13 4.79 -4.75 -1.12
N VAL A 14 5.33 -4.11 -0.09
CA VAL A 14 6.62 -3.42 -0.14
C VAL A 14 7.67 -4.19 0.66
N ASP A 15 8.92 -4.14 0.20
CA ASP A 15 10.02 -4.81 0.87
C ASP A 15 10.24 -4.29 2.29
N ARG A 16 10.77 -5.16 3.15
CA ARG A 16 10.98 -4.82 4.57
C ARG A 16 12.04 -3.73 4.75
N ASP A 17 12.96 -3.60 3.81
CA ASP A 17 14.02 -2.60 3.81
C ASP A 17 13.51 -1.21 3.35
N VAL A 18 12.25 -1.14 2.90
CA VAL A 18 11.59 0.11 2.54
C VAL A 18 11.02 0.77 3.79
N GLU A 19 11.54 1.94 4.11
CA GLU A 19 11.06 2.76 5.23
C GLU A 19 10.05 3.81 4.78
N THR A 20 10.03 4.16 3.50
CA THR A 20 9.16 5.18 2.92
C THR A 20 8.61 4.71 1.59
N VAL A 21 7.30 4.79 1.41
CA VAL A 21 6.62 4.40 0.17
C VAL A 21 6.21 5.64 -0.59
N GLY A 22 6.62 5.71 -1.87
CA GLY A 22 6.16 6.70 -2.82
C GLY A 22 4.89 6.23 -3.52
N CYS A 23 3.85 7.06 -3.53
CA CYS A 23 2.65 6.83 -4.30
C CYS A 23 2.43 8.00 -5.26
N ASP A 24 2.37 7.72 -6.56
CA ASP A 24 2.07 8.67 -7.64
C ASP A 24 0.67 8.44 -8.26
N GLY A 25 -0.13 7.55 -7.68
CA GLY A 25 -1.45 7.22 -8.19
C GLY A 25 -1.46 6.35 -9.46
N GLY A 26 -0.32 5.77 -9.88
CA GLY A 26 -0.25 4.81 -10.98
C GLY A 26 0.05 5.42 -12.35
N GLY A 27 0.72 6.57 -12.40
CA GLY A 27 1.27 7.16 -13.62
C GLY A 27 0.26 7.65 -14.67
N GLY A 28 -1.05 7.64 -14.37
CA GLY A 28 -2.10 8.10 -15.27
C GLY A 28 -2.47 9.59 -15.10
N PRO A 29 -3.14 10.19 -16.09
CA PRO A 29 -3.61 11.59 -16.02
C PRO A 29 -4.66 11.86 -14.93
N LEU A 30 -5.23 10.81 -14.33
CA LEU A 30 -6.17 10.86 -13.20
C LEU A 30 -5.51 10.48 -11.86
N GLY A 31 -4.19 10.35 -11.82
CA GLY A 31 -3.44 10.10 -10.59
C GLY A 31 -3.40 11.32 -9.65
N HIS A 32 -2.48 11.27 -8.69
CA HIS A 32 -2.21 12.37 -7.78
C HIS A 32 -0.72 12.72 -7.79
N PRO A 33 -0.31 13.90 -7.30
CA PRO A 33 1.11 14.23 -7.15
C PRO A 33 1.83 13.16 -6.33
N MET A 34 3.11 12.93 -6.63
CA MET A 34 3.93 11.99 -5.89
C MET A 34 4.01 12.40 -4.41
N VAL A 35 3.49 11.53 -3.56
CA VAL A 35 3.51 11.70 -2.10
C VAL A 35 4.22 10.52 -1.46
N TYR A 36 4.89 10.80 -0.35
CA TYR A 36 5.69 9.83 0.37
C TYR A 36 5.08 9.60 1.75
N TYR A 37 4.84 8.33 2.08
CA TYR A 37 4.33 7.92 3.37
C TYR A 37 5.38 7.08 4.11
N PRO A 38 5.73 7.43 5.36
CA PRO A 38 6.66 6.63 6.15
C PRO A 38 5.98 5.35 6.61
N ILE A 39 6.49 4.20 6.15
CA ILE A 39 6.06 2.86 6.57
C ILE A 39 7.08 2.20 7.52
N GLY A 40 8.23 2.83 7.78
CA GLY A 40 9.29 2.23 8.61
C GLY A 40 8.81 1.77 10.00
N HIS A 41 7.92 2.53 10.62
CA HIS A 41 7.29 2.21 11.90
C HIS A 41 5.95 1.48 11.77
N GLU A 42 5.30 1.55 10.61
CA GLU A 42 3.95 1.03 10.39
C GLU A 42 3.98 -0.28 9.59
N HIS A 43 3.06 -1.20 9.84
CA HIS A 43 3.02 -2.44 9.05
C HIS A 43 2.32 -2.23 7.71
N GLU A 44 1.43 -1.26 7.67
CA GLU A 44 0.60 -0.93 6.52
C GLU A 44 0.35 0.57 6.46
N VAL A 45 0.25 1.14 5.26
CA VAL A 45 -0.13 2.54 5.08
C VAL A 45 -1.06 2.67 3.90
N VAL A 46 -2.06 3.55 4.02
CA VAL A 46 -3.05 3.77 2.98
C VAL A 46 -2.84 5.15 2.36
N CYS A 47 -2.77 5.20 1.03
CA CYS A 47 -2.76 6.46 0.32
C CYS A 47 -4.15 7.09 0.36
N ASN A 48 -4.28 8.26 0.97
CA ASN A 48 -5.54 9.00 1.08
C ASN A 48 -6.08 9.52 -0.26
N TYR A 49 -5.31 9.43 -1.35
CA TYR A 49 -5.71 9.92 -2.66
C TYR A 49 -6.31 8.81 -3.53
N CYS A 50 -5.55 7.72 -3.75
CA CYS A 50 -5.99 6.61 -4.60
C CYS A 50 -6.62 5.45 -3.83
N GLY A 51 -6.50 5.40 -2.50
CA GLY A 51 -6.99 4.28 -1.68
C GLY A 51 -6.02 3.09 -1.59
N ARG A 52 -4.84 3.20 -2.21
CA ARG A 52 -3.82 2.15 -2.25
C ARG A 52 -3.28 1.81 -0.88
N ARG A 53 -3.29 0.52 -0.54
CA ARG A 53 -2.80 0.02 0.74
C ARG A 53 -1.45 -0.64 0.53
N PHE A 54 -0.41 -0.02 1.06
CA PHE A 54 0.94 -0.56 1.02
C PHE A 54 1.19 -1.36 2.29
N VAL A 55 1.61 -2.60 2.17
CA VAL A 55 1.83 -3.51 3.32
C VAL A 55 3.28 -3.98 3.29
N ARG A 56 4.00 -3.84 4.41
CA ARG A 56 5.36 -4.37 4.50
C ARG A 56 5.33 -5.88 4.53
N LYS A 57 6.20 -6.51 3.74
CA LYS A 57 6.38 -7.96 3.76
C LYS A 57 6.66 -8.45 5.19
N ALA A 58 5.71 -9.19 5.75
CA ALA A 58 5.90 -9.91 7.00
C ALA A 58 6.83 -11.11 6.76
N ASN A 59 7.70 -11.40 7.72
CA ASN A 59 8.62 -12.53 7.66
C ASN A 59 7.87 -13.86 7.78
N ARG A 60 7.17 -14.29 6.71
CA ARG A 60 6.59 -15.63 6.61
C ARG A 60 7.67 -16.60 6.13
N HIS A 61 8.72 -16.77 6.93
CA HIS A 61 9.51 -18.00 6.86
C HIS A 61 8.61 -19.12 7.40
N GLY A 62 7.94 -19.80 6.47
CA GLY A 62 7.23 -21.05 6.74
C GLY A 62 8.20 -22.06 7.34
N HIS A 63 7.80 -22.60 8.49
CA HIS A 63 8.53 -23.59 9.27
C HIS A 63 8.45 -24.98 8.64
#